data_AF-A0A969NKP9-F1
#
_entry.id   AF-A0A969NKP9-F1
#
_cell.length_a   1.000
_cell.length_b   1.000
_cell.length_c   1.000
_cell.angle_alpha   90.00
_cell.angle_beta   90.00
_cell.angle_gamma   90.00
#
_symmetry.space_group_name_H-M   'P 1'
#
loop_
_entity.id
_entity.type
_entity.pdbx_description
1 polymer ?
#
loop_
_entity_poly.entity_id
_entity_poly.type
_entity_poly.pdbx_seq_one_letter_code
_entity_poly.pdbx_strand_id
1 'polypeptide(L)'
;MEHLIKFKGKNVSWVKNLNLLYKERNIYVMDNHNAALWCWLQEMDMSKKYNILHIDKHYDTKASQIDEWLSNIPANLQLLTIDQYLALKYKNPNAMGLFEVMHWDNYLTIFHELYKKNIRSYHFFTHKQGSLYEDMAPMMTEYPIPGLFNLIELHIWQRKFGVILNGS
;
A
#
# COMPACT_ATOMS: atom_id res chain seq x y z
N MET A 1 12.81 -17.30 7.49
CA MET A 1 11.42 -16.88 7.82
C MET A 1 11.50 -15.98 9.04
N GLU A 2 11.05 -14.73 8.91
CA GLU A 2 11.28 -13.68 9.92
C GLU A 2 9.96 -13.00 10.34
N HIS A 3 9.72 -12.95 11.65
CA HIS A 3 8.62 -12.17 12.21
C HIS A 3 9.10 -10.73 12.43
N LEU A 4 8.62 -9.82 11.59
CA LEU A 4 8.85 -8.38 11.75
C LEU A 4 7.92 -7.81 12.83
N ILE A 5 6.70 -8.35 12.93
CA ILE A 5 5.83 -8.21 14.09
C ILE A 5 5.41 -9.60 14.55
N LYS A 6 5.68 -9.91 15.83
CA LYS A 6 5.25 -11.17 16.45
C LYS A 6 3.73 -11.27 16.43
N PHE A 7 3.20 -12.46 16.07
CA PHE A 7 1.77 -12.68 16.02
C PHE A 7 1.11 -12.44 17.38
N LYS A 8 0.20 -11.48 17.45
CA LYS A 8 -0.46 -11.07 18.71
C LYS A 8 -1.76 -11.83 19.00
N GLY A 9 -2.12 -12.81 18.18
CA GLY A 9 -3.42 -13.49 18.21
C GLY A 9 -4.44 -12.86 17.25
N LYS A 10 -5.67 -13.39 17.25
CA LYS A 10 -6.78 -12.95 16.39
C LYS A 10 -7.47 -11.68 16.94
N ASN A 11 -6.68 -10.69 17.36
CA ASN A 11 -7.22 -9.42 17.84
C ASN A 11 -7.74 -8.59 16.67
N VAL A 12 -8.58 -7.61 16.98
CA VAL A 12 -9.08 -6.70 15.94
C VAL A 12 -8.01 -5.65 15.59
N SER A 13 -7.63 -5.61 14.32
CA SER A 13 -6.60 -4.72 13.79
C SER A 13 -7.09 -3.28 13.64
N TRP A 14 -8.39 -3.10 13.37
CA TRP A 14 -9.03 -1.80 13.14
C TRP A 14 -8.20 -0.94 12.16
N VAL A 15 -8.20 0.38 12.35
CA VAL A 15 -7.55 1.32 11.45
C VAL A 15 -6.02 1.30 11.56
N LYS A 16 -5.45 0.87 12.70
CA LYS A 16 -4.05 1.16 13.05
C LYS A 16 -3.22 -0.01 13.57
N ASN A 17 -3.85 -1.02 14.18
CA ASN A 17 -3.08 -2.09 14.80
C ASN A 17 -2.63 -3.08 13.73
N LEU A 18 -1.42 -3.61 13.88
CA LEU A 18 -0.90 -4.71 13.08
C LEU A 18 -0.63 -5.89 14.03
N ASN A 19 -1.36 -6.99 13.84
CA ASN A 19 -1.26 -8.18 14.67
C ASN A 19 -0.27 -9.20 14.11
N LEU A 20 0.02 -9.12 12.81
CA LEU A 20 0.95 -9.98 12.11
C LEU A 20 1.70 -9.18 11.05
N LEU A 21 3.02 -9.27 11.07
CA LEU A 21 3.83 -8.94 9.90
C LEU A 21 4.94 -9.97 9.77
N TYR A 22 4.89 -10.70 8.68
CA TYR A 22 5.78 -11.81 8.41
C TYR A 22 6.45 -11.65 7.06
N LYS A 23 7.74 -11.96 6.99
CA LYS A 23 8.53 -11.85 5.76
C LYS A 23 9.17 -13.19 5.40
N GLU A 24 9.03 -13.54 4.13
CA GLU A 24 9.82 -14.57 3.46
C GLU A 24 10.29 -14.05 2.10
N ARG A 25 11.61 -13.81 1.97
CA ARG A 25 12.19 -13.15 0.78
C ARG A 25 11.51 -11.81 0.54
N ASN A 26 10.99 -11.55 -0.66
CA ASN A 26 10.25 -10.35 -1.03
C ASN A 26 8.73 -10.50 -0.85
N ILE A 27 8.27 -11.55 -0.15
CA ILE A 27 6.86 -11.82 0.13
C ILE A 27 6.56 -11.43 1.57
N TYR A 28 5.51 -10.64 1.74
CA TYR A 28 5.03 -10.20 3.04
C TYR A 28 3.62 -10.73 3.29
N VAL A 29 3.37 -11.23 4.49
CA VAL A 29 2.04 -11.65 4.96
C VAL A 29 1.69 -10.79 6.17
N MET A 30 0.53 -10.15 6.11
CA MET A 30 0.04 -9.21 7.11
C MET A 30 -1.47 -9.33 7.28
N ASP A 31 -1.99 -8.89 8.44
CA ASP A 31 -3.41 -8.98 8.77
C ASP A 31 -4.25 -7.78 8.31
N ASN A 32 -3.60 -6.68 7.90
CA ASN A 32 -4.23 -5.54 7.22
C ASN A 32 -3.21 -4.80 6.34
N HIS A 33 -3.68 -3.83 5.56
CA HIS A 33 -2.85 -3.11 4.58
C HIS A 33 -1.98 -1.98 5.16
N ASN A 34 -2.00 -1.72 6.48
CA ASN A 34 -1.29 -0.57 7.05
C ASN A 34 0.20 -0.56 6.71
N ALA A 35 0.83 -1.74 6.69
CA ALA A 35 2.26 -1.89 6.42
C ALA A 35 2.59 -2.09 4.94
N ALA A 36 1.61 -2.12 4.02
CA ALA A 36 1.83 -2.47 2.62
C ALA A 36 2.90 -1.56 1.97
N LEU A 37 2.74 -0.23 2.07
CA LEU A 37 3.72 0.71 1.53
C LEU A 37 5.10 0.55 2.20
N TRP A 38 5.16 0.38 3.53
CA TRP A 38 6.42 0.14 4.22
C TRP A 38 7.14 -1.09 3.65
N CYS A 39 6.42 -2.20 3.47
CA CYS A 39 6.95 -3.44 2.90
C CYS A 39 7.50 -3.24 1.49
N TRP A 40 6.80 -2.49 0.65
CA TRP A 40 7.28 -2.21 -0.72
C TRP A 40 8.57 -1.41 -0.70
N LEU A 41 8.65 -0.38 0.15
CA LEU A 41 9.84 0.46 0.28
C LEU A 41 11.08 -0.32 0.74
N GLN A 42 10.92 -1.47 1.42
CA GLN A 42 12.05 -2.33 1.81
C GLN A 42 12.64 -3.11 0.63
N GLU A 43 11.88 -3.32 -0.45
CA GLU A 43 12.28 -4.15 -1.60
C GLU A 43 12.49 -3.35 -2.89
N MET A 44 11.97 -2.12 -2.93
CA MET A 44 12.02 -1.29 -4.13
C MET A 44 13.42 -0.74 -4.41
N ASP A 45 13.80 -0.85 -5.67
CA ASP A 45 14.93 -0.16 -6.25
C ASP A 45 14.43 1.15 -6.88
N MET A 46 14.82 2.27 -6.29
CA MET A 46 14.36 3.60 -6.69
C MET A 46 14.82 4.03 -8.09
N SER A 47 15.71 3.26 -8.74
CA SER A 47 16.07 3.45 -10.15
C SER A 47 15.11 2.78 -11.15
N LYS A 48 14.20 1.92 -10.66
CA LYS A 48 13.29 1.13 -11.47
C LYS A 48 11.86 1.64 -11.44
N LYS A 49 11.07 1.17 -12.41
CA LYS A 49 9.62 1.34 -12.45
C LYS A 49 8.92 -0.01 -12.25
N TYR A 50 7.78 0.02 -11.57
CA TYR A 50 7.02 -1.17 -11.18
C TYR A 50 5.60 -1.11 -11.72
N ASN A 51 5.05 -2.28 -12.05
CA ASN A 51 3.61 -2.45 -12.23
C ASN A 51 3.00 -2.83 -10.88
N ILE A 52 1.91 -2.15 -10.50
CA ILE A 52 1.19 -2.42 -9.25
C ILE A 52 -0.05 -3.23 -9.58
N LEU A 53 -0.15 -4.40 -8.98
CA LEU A 53 -1.30 -5.29 -9.07
C LEU A 53 -2.05 -5.26 -7.74
N HIS A 54 -3.25 -4.69 -7.74
CA HIS A 54 -4.10 -4.54 -6.54
C HIS A 54 -5.33 -5.42 -6.67
N ILE A 55 -5.52 -6.33 -5.72
CA ILE A 55 -6.60 -7.32 -5.69
C ILE A 55 -7.31 -7.18 -4.35
N ASP A 56 -8.33 -6.34 -4.30
CA ASP A 56 -9.11 -6.12 -3.08
C ASP A 56 -10.52 -5.75 -3.48
N LYS A 57 -11.49 -5.99 -2.60
CA LYS A 57 -12.84 -5.46 -2.78
C LYS A 57 -12.86 -3.93 -2.96
N HIS A 58 -11.97 -3.21 -2.27
CA HIS A 58 -11.86 -1.76 -2.24
C HIS A 58 -10.72 -1.22 -3.09
N TYR A 59 -10.81 0.06 -3.47
CA TYR A 59 -9.70 0.74 -4.15
C TYR A 59 -8.48 0.98 -3.26
N ASP A 60 -8.67 1.20 -1.96
CA ASP A 60 -7.64 1.65 -1.01
C ASP A 60 -6.90 2.93 -1.42
N THR A 61 -7.60 3.82 -2.12
CA THR A 61 -7.06 5.10 -2.62
C THR A 61 -7.77 6.29 -1.98
N LYS A 62 -8.00 6.27 -0.67
CA LYS A 62 -8.55 7.44 0.03
C LYS A 62 -7.56 8.59 -0.05
N ALA A 63 -8.06 9.79 -0.31
CA ALA A 63 -7.26 11.01 -0.47
C ALA A 63 -7.81 12.21 0.34
N SER A 64 -8.74 11.96 1.26
CA SER A 64 -9.52 13.02 1.91
C SER A 64 -8.71 13.96 2.82
N GLN A 65 -7.50 13.58 3.22
CA GLN A 65 -6.57 14.39 4.03
C GLN A 65 -5.15 14.31 3.46
N ILE A 66 -5.03 14.25 2.13
CA ILE A 66 -3.75 13.97 1.47
C ILE A 66 -2.68 15.03 1.79
N ASP A 67 -3.04 16.30 1.81
CA ASP A 67 -2.09 17.39 2.13
C ASP A 67 -1.56 17.28 3.57
N GLU A 68 -2.44 16.97 4.53
CA GLU A 68 -2.04 16.76 5.91
C GLU A 68 -1.19 15.49 6.07
N TRP A 69 -1.50 14.41 5.36
CA TRP A 69 -0.68 13.20 5.41
C TRP A 69 0.71 13.45 4.85
N LEU A 70 0.80 14.02 3.65
CA LEU A 70 2.09 14.28 2.98
C LEU A 70 2.97 15.25 3.78
N SER A 71 2.39 16.30 4.37
CA SER A 71 3.15 17.25 5.20
C SER A 71 3.70 16.65 6.51
N ASN A 72 3.17 15.50 6.95
CA ASN A 72 3.62 14.79 8.14
C ASN A 72 4.42 13.51 7.84
N ILE A 73 4.70 13.23 6.56
CA ILE A 73 5.60 12.15 6.15
C ILE A 73 7.03 12.69 6.07
N PRO A 74 8.00 12.04 6.73
CA PRO A 74 9.39 12.43 6.63
C PRO A 74 9.97 12.07 5.24
N ALA A 75 10.90 12.89 4.75
CA ALA A 75 11.54 12.70 3.44
C ALA A 75 12.28 11.35 3.30
N ASN A 76 12.68 10.75 4.42
CA ASN A 76 13.36 9.46 4.49
C ASN A 76 12.43 8.31 4.93
N LEU A 77 11.16 8.34 4.52
CA LEU A 77 10.14 7.32 4.84
C LEU A 77 10.64 5.87 4.69
N GLN A 78 11.42 5.58 3.66
CA GLN A 78 11.98 4.25 3.38
C GLN A 78 12.98 3.75 4.42
N LEU A 79 13.57 4.64 5.23
CA LEU A 79 14.54 4.30 6.27
C LEU A 79 13.89 4.06 7.65
N LEU A 80 12.58 4.28 7.78
CA LEU A 80 11.89 4.06 9.04
C LEU A 80 11.81 2.57 9.35
N THR A 81 11.99 2.22 10.62
CA THR A 81 11.55 0.92 11.14
C THR A 81 10.02 0.81 11.05
N ILE A 82 9.48 -0.41 11.05
CA ILE A 82 8.03 -0.61 11.02
C ILE A 82 7.31 0.11 12.16
N ASP A 83 7.88 0.11 13.37
CA ASP A 83 7.29 0.79 14.53
C ASP A 83 7.27 2.32 14.34
N GLN A 84 8.34 2.90 13.79
CA GLN A 84 8.40 4.33 13.50
C GLN A 84 7.40 4.72 12.40
N TYR A 85 7.29 3.90 11.35
CA TYR A 85 6.34 4.11 10.27
C TYR A 85 4.89 4.07 10.77
N LEU A 86 4.53 3.07 11.61
CA LEU A 86 3.19 2.95 12.19
C LEU A 86 2.89 4.02 13.25
N ALA A 87 3.93 4.67 13.78
CA ALA A 87 3.80 5.74 14.76
C ALA A 87 3.63 7.14 14.13
N LEU A 88 3.64 7.27 12.79
CA LEU A 88 3.46 8.55 12.12
C LEU A 88 2.08 9.14 12.41
N LYS A 89 2.06 10.39 12.91
CA LYS A 89 0.84 11.12 13.27
C LYS A 89 0.78 12.45 12.56
N TYR A 90 -0.44 12.92 12.32
CA TYR A 90 -0.71 14.30 11.95
C TYR A 90 -1.74 14.93 12.89
N LYS A 91 -1.73 16.26 12.96
CA LYS A 91 -2.76 17.04 13.64
C LYS A 91 -3.75 17.52 12.60
N ASN A 92 -5.01 17.11 12.73
CA ASN A 92 -6.09 17.65 11.90
C ASN A 92 -6.48 19.04 12.43
N PRO A 93 -6.41 20.12 11.64
CA PRO A 93 -6.78 21.46 12.09
C PRO A 93 -8.22 21.57 12.60
N ASN A 94 -9.12 20.72 12.11
CA ASN A 94 -10.55 20.73 12.39
C ASN A 94 -10.97 19.71 13.47
N ALA A 95 -10.03 18.97 14.06
CA ALA A 95 -10.35 17.99 15.09
C ALA A 95 -9.35 18.03 16.26
N MET A 96 -9.81 17.68 17.45
CA MET A 96 -8.94 17.55 18.62
C MET A 96 -8.18 16.22 18.56
N GLY A 97 -6.86 16.28 18.74
CA GLY A 97 -5.99 15.10 18.89
C GLY A 97 -5.01 14.89 17.74
N LEU A 98 -4.30 13.75 17.83
CA LEU A 98 -3.38 13.25 16.82
C LEU A 98 -4.00 12.03 16.13
N PHE A 99 -3.90 11.99 14.81
CA PHE A 99 -4.46 10.94 13.95
C PHE A 99 -3.34 10.21 13.24
N GLU A 100 -3.52 8.93 12.90
CA GLU A 100 -2.50 8.19 12.15
C GLU A 100 -2.35 8.77 10.75
N VAL A 101 -1.12 8.86 10.25
CA VAL A 101 -0.87 9.18 8.84
C VAL A 101 -1.17 7.98 7.96
N MET A 102 -0.73 6.79 8.36
CA MET A 102 -0.86 5.56 7.58
C MET A 102 -2.12 4.79 8.00
N HIS A 103 -2.99 4.52 7.04
CA HIS A 103 -4.20 3.73 7.18
C HIS A 103 -4.23 2.59 6.14
N TRP A 104 -5.14 1.64 6.36
CA TRP A 104 -5.37 0.52 5.47
C TRP A 104 -5.97 0.98 4.13
N ASP A 105 -6.56 2.18 4.06
CA ASP A 105 -7.27 2.71 2.89
C ASP A 105 -6.55 3.86 2.17
N ASN A 106 -5.33 4.25 2.55
CA ASN A 106 -4.64 5.41 1.96
C ASN A 106 -3.19 5.16 1.47
N TYR A 107 -2.64 3.97 1.67
CA TYR A 107 -1.25 3.66 1.32
C TYR A 107 -0.98 3.79 -0.19
N LEU A 108 -1.95 3.46 -1.06
CA LEU A 108 -1.79 3.60 -2.52
C LEU A 108 -1.75 5.08 -2.95
N THR A 109 -2.59 5.92 -2.36
CA THR A 109 -2.59 7.37 -2.60
C THR A 109 -1.26 7.99 -2.20
N ILE A 110 -0.78 7.67 -0.99
CA ILE A 110 0.51 8.16 -0.50
C ILE A 110 1.66 7.67 -1.39
N PHE A 111 1.60 6.41 -1.81
CA PHE A 111 2.59 5.85 -2.73
C PHE A 111 2.58 6.57 -4.08
N HIS A 112 1.40 6.88 -4.62
CA HIS A 112 1.26 7.65 -5.86
C HIS A 112 1.93 9.02 -5.72
N GLU A 113 1.57 9.79 -4.71
CA GLU A 113 2.07 11.15 -4.54
C GLU A 113 3.58 11.23 -4.36
N LEU A 114 4.14 10.36 -3.53
CA LEU A 114 5.57 10.38 -3.21
C LEU A 114 6.42 9.71 -4.29
N TYR A 115 5.89 8.69 -4.97
CA TYR A 115 6.68 7.76 -5.77
C TYR A 115 6.12 7.49 -7.17
N LYS A 116 5.18 8.29 -7.70
CA LYS A 116 4.64 8.12 -9.08
C LYS A 116 5.68 7.92 -10.17
N LYS A 117 6.87 8.53 -10.05
CA LYS A 117 7.97 8.34 -11.01
C LYS A 117 8.45 6.88 -11.11
N ASN A 118 8.32 6.13 -10.03
CA ASN A 118 8.66 4.70 -9.90
C ASN A 118 7.50 3.78 -10.27
N ILE A 119 6.37 4.34 -10.68
CA ILE A 119 5.18 3.59 -11.05
C ILE A 119 5.04 3.63 -12.57
N ARG A 120 4.75 2.48 -13.14
CA ARG A 120 4.48 2.35 -14.58
C ARG A 120 2.98 2.31 -14.84
N SER A 121 2.26 1.46 -14.13
CA SER A 121 0.83 1.28 -14.25
C SER A 121 0.25 0.64 -12.99
N TYR A 122 -1.04 0.85 -12.79
CA TYR A 122 -1.85 0.15 -11.82
C TYR A 122 -2.82 -0.79 -12.54
N HIS A 123 -2.93 -2.02 -12.04
CA HIS A 123 -3.89 -3.02 -12.52
C HIS A 123 -4.77 -3.40 -11.34
N PHE A 124 -6.02 -2.96 -11.38
CA PHE A 124 -6.97 -3.08 -10.27
C PHE A 124 -7.97 -4.19 -10.55
N PHE A 125 -8.11 -5.12 -9.61
CA PHE A 125 -9.09 -6.20 -9.61
C PHE A 125 -9.98 -6.00 -8.39
N THR A 126 -10.96 -5.09 -8.51
CA THR A 126 -11.79 -4.68 -7.37
C THR A 126 -13.27 -4.92 -7.56
N HIS A 127 -14.01 -4.84 -6.45
CA HIS A 127 -15.47 -4.73 -6.45
C HIS A 127 -15.93 -3.26 -6.48
N LYS A 128 -15.03 -2.33 -6.81
CA LYS A 128 -15.27 -0.88 -6.92
C LYS A 128 -15.78 -0.23 -5.64
N GLN A 129 -15.37 -0.76 -4.48
CA GLN A 129 -15.78 -0.22 -3.19
C GLN A 129 -14.76 0.79 -2.64
N GLY A 130 -15.20 1.65 -1.72
CA GLY A 130 -14.37 2.73 -1.18
C GLY A 130 -14.22 3.90 -2.15
N SER A 131 -13.19 4.71 -1.93
CA SER A 131 -12.94 5.94 -2.71
C SER A 131 -11.84 5.72 -3.73
N LEU A 132 -12.11 6.09 -4.99
CA LEU A 132 -11.10 6.16 -6.04
C LEU A 132 -10.41 7.54 -6.01
N TYR A 133 -9.07 7.55 -6.03
CA TYR A 133 -8.32 8.79 -6.23
C TYR A 133 -8.17 9.09 -7.72
N GLU A 134 -8.77 10.19 -8.17
CA GLU A 134 -8.89 10.50 -9.60
C GLU A 134 -7.54 10.73 -10.29
N ASP A 135 -6.53 11.25 -9.58
CA ASP A 135 -5.19 11.49 -10.13
C ASP A 135 -4.47 10.19 -10.54
N MET A 136 -4.89 9.04 -10.00
CA MET A 136 -4.38 7.73 -10.40
C MET A 136 -4.99 7.21 -11.70
N ALA A 137 -6.15 7.73 -12.11
CA ALA A 137 -6.92 7.21 -13.25
C ALA A 137 -6.11 7.11 -14.56
N PRO A 138 -5.24 8.07 -14.94
CA PRO A 138 -4.46 7.98 -16.17
C PRO A 138 -3.48 6.80 -16.24
N MET A 139 -3.10 6.24 -15.09
CA MET A 139 -2.17 5.11 -14.99
C MET A 139 -2.88 3.80 -14.62
N MET A 140 -4.19 3.85 -14.39
CA MET A 140 -4.98 2.74 -13.86
C MET A 140 -5.75 2.02 -14.96
N THR A 141 -5.63 0.70 -14.99
CA THR A 141 -6.51 -0.18 -15.74
C THR A 141 -7.27 -1.06 -14.77
N GLU A 142 -8.60 -1.05 -14.87
CA GLU A 142 -9.47 -1.88 -14.04
C GLU A 142 -9.92 -3.13 -14.79
N TYR A 143 -9.89 -4.28 -14.11
CA TYR A 143 -10.23 -5.58 -14.65
C TYR A 143 -11.31 -6.25 -13.79
N PRO A 144 -12.16 -7.09 -14.39
CA PRO A 144 -13.04 -7.95 -13.63
C PRO A 144 -12.21 -9.03 -12.89
N ILE A 145 -12.60 -9.37 -11.65
CA ILE A 145 -11.90 -10.37 -10.81
C ILE A 145 -11.68 -11.72 -11.52
N PRO A 146 -12.63 -12.27 -12.30
CA PRO A 146 -12.39 -13.48 -13.09
C PRO A 146 -11.24 -13.39 -14.10
N GLY A 147 -10.80 -12.20 -14.49
CA GLY A 147 -9.67 -11.97 -15.40
C GLY A 147 -8.28 -12.07 -14.76
N LEU A 148 -8.20 -12.26 -13.43
CA LEU A 148 -6.94 -12.24 -12.67
C LEU A 148 -5.96 -13.32 -13.14
N PHE A 149 -6.44 -14.55 -13.36
CA PHE A 149 -5.59 -15.68 -13.75
C PHE A 149 -4.89 -15.43 -15.09
N ASN A 150 -5.60 -14.87 -16.07
CA ASN A 150 -5.03 -14.54 -17.38
C ASN A 150 -3.94 -13.47 -17.27
N LEU A 151 -4.08 -12.51 -16.35
CA LEU A 151 -3.12 -11.41 -16.20
C LEU A 151 -1.86 -11.83 -15.43
N ILE A 152 -2.02 -12.69 -14.41
CA ILE A 152 -0.90 -13.30 -13.70
C ILE A 152 -0.05 -14.13 -14.68
N GLU A 153 -0.68 -14.96 -15.51
CA GLU A 153 0.03 -15.73 -16.52
C GLU A 153 0.81 -14.83 -17.49
N LEU A 154 0.19 -13.75 -18.00
CA LEU A 154 0.85 -12.79 -18.89
C LEU A 154 2.08 -12.13 -18.24
N HIS A 155 1.98 -11.70 -16.98
CA HIS A 155 3.08 -11.01 -16.29
C HIS A 155 4.22 -11.95 -15.91
N ILE A 156 3.91 -13.18 -15.47
CA ILE A 156 4.90 -14.21 -15.17
C ILE A 156 5.67 -14.60 -16.43
N TRP A 157 4.99 -14.71 -17.58
CA TRP A 157 5.61 -15.08 -18.85
C TRP A 157 6.46 -13.96 -19.46
N GLN A 158 6.09 -12.69 -19.29
CA GLN A 158 6.80 -11.59 -19.94
C GLN A 158 8.10 -11.16 -19.24
N ARG A 159 8.36 -11.55 -17.98
CA ARG A 159 9.62 -11.40 -17.18
C ARG A 159 10.41 -10.06 -17.26
N LYS A 160 9.87 -9.00 -17.87
CA LYS A 160 10.64 -7.79 -18.17
C LYS A 160 10.60 -6.72 -17.07
N PHE A 161 9.69 -6.83 -16.08
CA PHE A 161 9.48 -5.77 -15.07
C PHE A 161 9.14 -6.36 -13.70
N GLY A 162 9.44 -5.61 -12.63
CA GLY A 162 9.03 -5.97 -11.27
C GLY A 162 7.53 -5.75 -11.06
N VAL A 163 6.90 -6.68 -10.33
CA VAL A 163 5.48 -6.63 -9.96
C VAL A 163 5.38 -6.50 -8.45
N ILE A 164 4.62 -5.51 -7.99
CA ILE A 164 4.17 -5.41 -6.61
C ILE A 164 2.74 -5.95 -6.59
N LEU A 165 2.49 -6.99 -5.80
CA LEU A 165 1.18 -7.60 -5.65
C LEU A 165 0.66 -7.29 -4.24
N ASN A 166 -0.56 -6.78 -4.16
CA ASN A 166 -1.28 -6.61 -2.92
C ASN A 166 -2.68 -7.20 -3.02
N GLY A 167 -3.13 -7.85 -1.95
CA GLY A 167 -4.53 -8.23 -1.83
C GLY A 167 -4.94 -8.70 -0.44
N SER A 168 -6.23 -8.57 -0.14
CA SER A 168 -6.88 -9.00 1.11
C SER A 168 -8.01 -10.00 0.89
#